data_AF-A0A8J7GMJ9-F1
#
_entry.id   AF-A0A8J7GMJ9-F1
#
_cell.length_a   1.000
_cell.length_b   1.000
_cell.length_c   1.000
_cell.angle_alpha   90.00
_cell.angle_beta   90.00
_cell.angle_gamma   90.00
#
_symmetry.space_group_name_H-M   'P 1'
#
loop_
_entity.id
_entity.type
_entity.pdbx_description
1 polymer ?
#
loop_
_entity_poly.entity_id
_entity_poly.type
_entity_poly.pdbx_seq_one_letter_code
_entity_poly.pdbx_strand_id
1 'polypeptide(L)'
;MTAEPRSVRVMADYDCDPLWLIGEGFYANVSPADPRLSLTADLAESLRVWAEEYTGTLNRSDPIASGFPTPEAEREFAARGEELARRVRAELSAEWTVFYFDESVREHREIG
;
A
#
# COMPACT_ATOMS: atom_id res chain seq x y z
N MET A 1 13.17 17.06 21.11
CA MET A 1 12.03 17.05 20.19
C MET A 1 11.95 15.64 19.63
N THR A 2 11.13 14.78 20.22
CA THR A 2 10.81 13.49 19.58
C THR A 2 9.91 13.83 18.40
N ALA A 3 10.41 13.68 17.18
CA ALA A 3 9.54 13.72 16.01
C ALA A 3 8.46 12.65 16.24
N GLU A 4 7.19 13.00 16.01
CA GLU A 4 6.10 12.04 16.13
C GLU A 4 6.37 10.83 15.20
N PRO A 5 5.98 9.60 15.62
CA PRO A 5 6.16 8.43 14.78
C PRO A 5 5.47 8.67 13.44
N ARG A 6 6.23 8.44 12.37
CA ARG A 6 5.73 8.68 11.01
C ARG A 6 4.96 7.45 10.58
N SER A 7 3.72 7.61 10.13
CA SER A 7 2.94 6.47 9.67
C SER A 7 3.00 6.36 8.16
N VAL A 8 3.22 5.15 7.64
CA VAL A 8 3.02 4.83 6.22
C VAL A 8 2.00 3.70 6.12
N ARG A 9 1.07 3.84 5.20
CA ARG A 9 0.10 2.81 4.87
C ARG A 9 0.37 2.27 3.48
N VAL A 10 0.47 0.96 3.38
CA VAL A 10 0.44 0.20 2.13
C VAL A 10 -1.03 -0.08 1.79
N MET A 11 -1.51 0.52 0.70
CA MET A 11 -2.90 0.47 0.27
C MET A 11 -2.94 0.76 -1.23
N ALA A 12 -3.63 -0.09 -1.99
CA ALA A 12 -3.89 0.18 -3.39
C ALA A 12 -5.11 1.09 -3.52
N ASP A 13 -5.06 1.99 -4.50
CA ASP A 13 -6.22 2.76 -4.96
C ASP A 13 -6.05 2.96 -6.47
N TYR A 14 -7.15 3.22 -7.17
CA TYR A 14 -7.13 3.33 -8.62
C TYR A 14 -6.27 4.50 -9.09
N ASP A 15 -5.37 4.22 -10.04
CA ASP A 15 -4.48 5.21 -10.65
C ASP A 15 -3.61 5.98 -9.62
N CYS A 16 -3.35 5.38 -8.44
CA CYS A 16 -2.52 5.95 -7.36
C CYS A 16 -1.28 5.11 -7.05
N ASP A 17 -0.27 5.70 -6.41
CA ASP A 17 0.84 4.95 -5.82
C ASP A 17 0.35 4.13 -4.60
N PRO A 18 1.02 3.02 -4.24
CA PRO A 18 0.56 2.14 -3.16
C PRO A 18 0.93 2.62 -1.74
N LEU A 19 1.65 3.74 -1.60
CA LEU A 19 2.14 4.23 -0.31
C LEU A 19 1.48 5.55 0.07
N TRP A 20 0.98 5.59 1.31
CA TRP A 20 0.27 6.73 1.86
C TRP A 20 0.92 7.15 3.16
N LEU A 21 1.49 8.35 3.20
CA LEU A 21 2.03 8.91 4.43
C LEU A 21 0.90 9.54 5.24
N ILE A 22 0.86 9.22 6.53
CA ILE A 22 -0.20 9.64 7.46
C ILE A 22 0.45 10.33 8.67
N GLY A 23 -0.06 11.49 9.05
CA GLY A 23 0.33 12.25 10.24
C GLY A 23 -0.76 13.23 10.66
N GLU A 24 -0.54 14.00 11.72
CA GLU A 24 -1.51 14.98 12.20
C GLU A 24 -1.81 16.03 11.12
N GLY A 25 -3.03 16.05 10.59
CA GLY A 25 -3.43 16.92 9.48
C GLY A 25 -2.70 16.66 8.15
N PHE A 26 -1.97 15.55 8.05
CA PHE A 26 -1.14 15.23 6.89
C PHE A 26 -1.55 13.88 6.30
N TYR A 27 -1.87 13.90 5.00
CA TYR A 27 -2.20 12.71 4.22
C TYR A 27 -1.68 12.90 2.80
N ALA A 28 -0.77 12.03 2.36
CA ALA A 28 -0.14 12.16 1.04
C ALA A 28 0.07 10.80 0.36
N ASN A 29 -0.37 10.69 -0.90
CA ASN A 29 0.04 9.61 -1.79
C ASN A 29 1.46 9.86 -2.26
N VAL A 30 2.35 8.88 -2.11
CA VAL A 30 3.77 9.02 -2.44
C VAL A 30 4.26 7.83 -3.23
N SER A 31 5.18 8.10 -4.16
CA SER A 31 5.86 7.06 -4.91
C SER A 31 6.61 6.10 -3.99
N PRO A 32 6.67 4.80 -4.31
CA PRO A 32 7.56 3.86 -3.64
C PRO A 32 9.04 4.24 -3.70
N ALA A 33 9.43 5.09 -4.66
CA ALA A 33 10.77 5.66 -4.77
C ALA A 33 10.98 6.95 -3.95
N ASP A 34 10.04 7.34 -3.09
CA ASP A 34 10.18 8.55 -2.27
C ASP A 34 11.42 8.46 -1.36
N PRO A 35 12.32 9.47 -1.40
CA PRO A 35 13.57 9.42 -0.67
C PRO A 35 13.39 9.39 0.86
N ARG A 36 12.23 9.82 1.38
CA ARG A 36 11.92 9.76 2.83
C ARG A 36 11.77 8.33 3.34
N LEU A 37 11.44 7.39 2.45
CA LEU A 37 11.26 5.98 2.77
C LEU A 37 12.52 5.16 2.49
N SER A 38 13.36 5.59 1.54
CA SER A 38 14.64 4.94 1.23
C SER A 38 14.50 3.43 0.93
N LEU A 39 13.39 3.02 0.30
CA LEU A 39 13.14 1.63 -0.08
C LEU A 39 14.10 1.20 -1.20
N THR A 40 14.38 -0.09 -1.25
CA THR A 40 15.11 -0.70 -2.36
C THR A 40 14.33 -0.59 -3.66
N ALA A 41 15.04 -0.48 -4.78
CA ALA A 41 14.41 -0.40 -6.10
C ALA A 41 13.56 -1.65 -6.42
N ASP A 42 13.95 -2.82 -5.93
CA ASP A 42 13.21 -4.07 -6.09
C ASP A 42 11.86 -4.04 -5.34
N LEU A 43 11.85 -3.56 -4.09
CA LEU A 43 10.62 -3.40 -3.33
C LEU A 43 9.72 -2.31 -3.93
N ALA A 44 10.31 -1.19 -4.33
CA ALA A 44 9.59 -0.10 -4.97
C ALA A 44 8.87 -0.56 -6.26
N GLU A 45 9.56 -1.36 -7.07
CA GLU A 45 9.00 -1.95 -8.29
C GLU A 45 7.91 -2.99 -7.97
N SER A 46 8.13 -3.85 -6.97
CA SER A 46 7.14 -4.85 -6.54
C SER A 46 5.84 -4.18 -6.07
N LEU A 47 5.95 -3.07 -5.33
CA LEU A 47 4.82 -2.24 -4.89
C LEU A 47 4.09 -1.62 -6.08
N ARG A 48 4.82 -1.04 -7.04
CA ARG A 48 4.25 -0.45 -8.25
C ARG A 48 3.44 -1.47 -9.05
N VAL A 49 4.01 -2.65 -9.31
CA VAL A 49 3.34 -3.73 -10.05
C VAL A 49 2.07 -4.19 -9.32
N TRP A 50 2.12 -4.30 -7.99
CA TRP A 50 0.94 -4.63 -7.19
C TRP A 50 -0.16 -3.55 -7.28
N ALA A 51 0.18 -2.26 -7.23
CA ALA A 51 -0.79 -1.17 -7.41
C ALA A 51 -1.41 -1.16 -8.83
N GLU A 52 -0.60 -1.43 -9.84
CA GLU A 52 -1.04 -1.50 -11.24
C GLU A 52 -2.01 -2.66 -11.48
N GLU A 53 -1.83 -3.78 -10.80
CA GLU A 53 -2.78 -4.89 -10.85
C GLU A 53 -4.15 -4.48 -10.31
N TYR A 54 -4.19 -3.78 -9.18
CA TYR A 54 -5.43 -3.24 -8.62
C TYR A 54 -6.09 -2.26 -9.60
N THR A 55 -5.30 -1.35 -10.17
CA THR A 55 -5.75 -0.43 -11.23
C THR A 55 -6.28 -1.17 -12.46
N GLY A 56 -5.71 -2.33 -12.80
CA GLY A 56 -6.18 -3.21 -13.86
C GLY A 56 -7.59 -3.77 -13.63
N THR A 57 -8.08 -3.78 -12.39
CA THR A 57 -9.46 -4.18 -12.06
C THR A 57 -10.50 -3.09 -12.28
N LEU A 58 -10.07 -1.84 -12.55
CA LEU A 58 -10.96 -0.71 -12.81
C LEU A 58 -11.70 -0.88 -14.14
N ASN A 59 -13.02 -1.02 -14.07
CA ASN A 59 -13.87 -0.92 -15.25
C ASN A 59 -14.25 0.55 -15.48
N ARG A 60 -13.54 1.23 -16.38
CA ARG A 60 -13.76 2.66 -16.68
C ARG A 60 -15.12 2.95 -17.32
N SER A 61 -15.76 1.97 -17.95
CA SER A 61 -17.08 2.13 -18.57
C SER A 61 -18.22 1.89 -17.58
N ASP A 62 -18.00 1.05 -16.58
CA ASP A 62 -18.93 0.79 -15.49
C ASP A 62 -18.16 0.62 -14.16
N PRO A 63 -17.88 1.74 -13.45
CA PRO A 63 -17.07 1.70 -12.23
C PRO A 63 -17.65 0.81 -11.13
N ILE A 64 -18.97 0.60 -11.10
CA ILE A 64 -19.63 -0.27 -10.12
C ILE A 64 -19.27 -1.73 -10.35
N ALA A 65 -19.01 -2.11 -11.60
CA ALA A 65 -18.56 -3.44 -11.99
C ALA A 65 -17.03 -3.64 -11.90
N SER A 66 -16.30 -2.72 -11.24
CA SER A 66 -14.86 -2.87 -10.99
C SER A 66 -14.59 -3.88 -9.86
N GLY A 67 -13.33 -4.32 -9.78
CA GLY A 67 -12.85 -5.22 -8.75
C GLY A 67 -12.40 -6.57 -9.32
N PHE A 68 -11.95 -7.44 -8.42
CA PHE A 68 -11.38 -8.72 -8.81
C PHE A 68 -12.43 -9.65 -9.41
N PRO A 69 -12.05 -10.50 -10.40
CA PRO A 69 -12.97 -11.41 -11.06
C PRO A 69 -13.50 -12.52 -10.14
N THR A 70 -12.79 -12.82 -9.06
CA THR A 70 -13.17 -13.83 -8.07
C THR A 70 -12.73 -13.42 -6.67
N PRO A 71 -13.42 -13.87 -5.62
CA PRO A 71 -12.96 -13.70 -4.24
C PRO A 71 -11.59 -14.33 -3.96
N GLU A 72 -11.24 -15.42 -4.66
CA GLU A 72 -9.93 -16.06 -4.56
C GLU A 72 -8.81 -15.13 -5.05
N ALA A 73 -9.01 -14.48 -6.20
CA ALA A 73 -8.05 -13.51 -6.75
C ALA A 73 -7.85 -12.31 -5.82
N GLU A 74 -8.93 -11.81 -5.20
CA GLU A 74 -8.85 -10.74 -4.21
C GLU A 74 -8.07 -11.15 -2.96
N ARG A 75 -8.25 -12.38 -2.48
CA ARG A 75 -7.47 -12.91 -1.34
C ARG A 75 -5.99 -13.10 -1.67
N GLU A 76 -5.67 -13.57 -2.87
CA GLU A 76 -4.28 -13.70 -3.34
C GLU A 76 -3.61 -12.32 -3.50
N PHE A 77 -4.35 -11.34 -4.00
CA PHE A 77 -3.92 -9.94 -4.05
C PHE A 77 -3.65 -9.38 -2.65
N ALA A 78 -4.58 -9.61 -1.71
CA ALA A 78 -4.43 -9.15 -0.34
C ALA A 78 -3.23 -9.79 0.38
N ALA A 79 -3.03 -11.10 0.21
CA ALA A 79 -1.90 -11.81 0.78
C ALA A 79 -0.54 -11.27 0.28
N ARG A 80 -0.45 -10.92 -1.02
CA ARG A 80 0.75 -10.27 -1.57
C ARG A 80 0.94 -8.85 -1.05
N GLY A 81 -0.14 -8.09 -0.90
CA GLY A 81 -0.12 -6.75 -0.30
C GLY A 81 0.42 -6.78 1.14
N GLU A 82 -0.02 -7.75 1.95
CA GLU A 82 0.49 -7.92 3.31
C GLU A 82 1.98 -8.27 3.33
N GLU A 83 2.43 -9.16 2.44
CA GLU A 83 3.85 -9.49 2.34
C GLU A 83 4.70 -8.28 1.92
N LEU A 84 4.22 -7.48 0.98
CA LEU A 84 4.87 -6.21 0.61
C LEU A 84 4.91 -5.24 1.80
N ALA A 85 3.86 -5.16 2.61
CA ALA A 85 3.85 -4.32 3.79
C ALA A 85 4.86 -4.78 4.86
N ARG A 86 5.06 -6.09 5.04
CA ARG A 86 6.13 -6.63 5.89
C ARG A 86 7.52 -6.28 5.36
N ARG A 87 7.73 -6.35 4.05
CA ARG A 87 8.98 -5.92 3.41
C ARG A 87 9.24 -4.42 3.62
N VAL A 88 8.21 -3.57 3.46
CA VAL A 88 8.28 -2.13 3.77
C VAL A 88 8.67 -1.92 5.23
N ARG A 89 8.02 -2.61 6.17
CA ARG A 89 8.37 -2.51 7.59
C ARG A 89 9.82 -2.91 7.86
N ALA A 90 10.32 -3.97 7.23
CA ALA A 90 11.69 -4.43 7.41
C ALA A 90 12.76 -3.45 6.89
N GLU A 91 12.46 -2.68 5.84
CA GLU A 91 13.39 -1.70 5.27
C GLU A 91 13.31 -0.32 5.94
N LEU A 92 12.18 0.04 6.55
CA LEU A 92 12.02 1.32 7.22
C LEU A 92 12.63 1.37 8.62
N SER A 93 13.13 2.56 9.00
CA SER A 93 13.60 2.80 10.37
C SER A 93 12.48 2.56 11.38
N ALA A 94 12.84 2.20 12.62
CA ALA A 94 11.87 1.92 13.68
C ALA A 94 11.02 3.12 14.11
N GLU A 95 11.30 4.32 13.57
CA GLU A 95 10.48 5.52 13.76
C GLU A 95 9.21 5.50 12.91
N TRP A 96 9.15 4.61 11.91
CA TRP A 96 7.97 4.44 11.06
C TRP A 96 7.04 3.37 11.59
N THR A 97 5.77 3.71 11.75
CA THR A 97 4.69 2.74 11.93
C THR A 97 4.16 2.37 10.55
N VAL A 98 4.07 1.08 10.25
CA VAL A 98 3.58 0.58 8.97
C VAL A 98 2.20 -0.02 9.14
N PHE A 99 1.27 0.41 8.30
CA PHE A 99 -0.07 -0.16 8.21
C PHE A 99 -0.27 -0.82 6.86
N TYR A 100 -1.09 -1.87 6.83
CA TYR A 100 -1.60 -2.48 5.61
C TYR A 100 -3.12 -2.32 5.57
N PHE A 101 -3.67 -1.98 4.40
CA PHE A 101 -5.10 -2.08 4.15
C PHE A 101 -5.39 -3.35 3.35
N ASP A 102 -6.13 -4.26 3.98
CA ASP A 102 -6.52 -5.52 3.36
C ASP A 102 -7.81 -5.33 2.57
N GLU A 103 -7.72 -5.34 1.25
CA GLU A 103 -8.87 -5.19 0.34
C GLU A 103 -9.95 -6.27 0.56
N SER A 104 -9.54 -7.49 0.91
CA SER A 104 -10.46 -8.64 1.02
C SER A 104 -11.42 -8.54 2.21
N VAL A 105 -11.02 -7.80 3.26
CA VAL A 105 -11.85 -7.55 4.44
C VAL A 105 -12.15 -6.07 4.69
N ARG A 106 -11.50 -5.18 3.92
CA ARG A 106 -11.57 -3.72 4.01
C ARG A 106 -11.20 -3.16 5.38
N GLU A 107 -10.12 -3.68 5.95
CA GLU A 107 -9.63 -3.29 7.28
C GLU A 107 -8.17 -2.84 7.25
N HIS A 108 -7.81 -1.97 8.18
CA HIS A 108 -6.43 -1.56 8.43
C HIS A 108 -5.81 -2.44 9.52
N ARG A 109 -4.59 -2.94 9.27
CA ARG A 109 -3.79 -3.67 10.26
C ARG A 109 -2.42 -3.05 10.39
N GLU A 110 -1.93 -2.92 11.61
CA GLU A 110 -0.54 -2.56 11.86
C GLU A 110 0.37 -3.75 11.54
N ILE A 111 1.53 -3.48 10.94
CA ILE A 111 2.56 -4.44 10.61
C ILE A 111 3.73 -4.27 11.59
N GLY A 112 3.97 -5.31 12.40
CA GLY A 112 5.06 -5.36 13.39
C GLY A 112 6.44 -5.53 12.80
#